data_AF-A0A0D2JUL0-F1
#
_entry.id   AF-A0A0D2JUL0-F1
#
_cell.length_a   1.000
_cell.length_b   1.000
_cell.length_c   1.000
_cell.angle_alpha   90.00
_cell.angle_beta   90.00
_cell.angle_gamma   90.00
#
_symmetry.space_group_name_H-M   'P 1'
#
loop_
_entity.id
_entity.type
_entity.pdbx_description
1 polymer ?
#
loop_
_entity_poly.entity_id
_entity_poly.type
_entity_poly.pdbx_seq_one_letter_code
_entity_poly.pdbx_strand_id
1 'polypeptide(L)'
;MKHNLEIWLPAYLRQVLWNFSHSIKKPLHLVVAVADHFEPFWGKADRNTALTRLSIWENRLAKSGEGCRDSRGKGPQHTFFYPLDEYDPWVMDRLAALREQGLGDVEVHLHHHGETSAQLEEFLLSWIERLHQKHGLLRKDPQTGNLAYGFIHGNWALDNSRPDGMWCGVNDEISILARTGCYADFTLPSAPSPTQTRIINSIYYATDDPERPKSHDQGRPVKVGVPPSGDLLMVQGVLALNFRRRKYGVLPSLENSDLGAHRPPGKDRVPAWIKYAPRVIGAENIRFLKLHCHGAPEVHHEALLGEAMQAQWQAMTGRQAKENGINLYFVTCWEMVQLIKRIEKGEVAF
;
A
#
# COMPACT_ATOMS: atom_id res chain seq x y z
N MET A 1 19.90 12.65 10.17
CA MET A 1 18.98 11.52 9.92
C MET A 1 19.59 10.68 8.80
N LYS A 2 19.99 9.43 9.07
CA LYS A 2 20.53 8.55 8.01
C LYS A 2 19.36 8.16 7.10
N HIS A 3 19.51 8.34 5.79
CA HIS A 3 18.47 7.99 4.81
C HIS A 3 18.51 6.52 4.38
N ASN A 4 19.43 5.73 4.96
CA ASN A 4 19.67 4.31 4.72
C ASN A 4 19.68 3.96 3.22
N LEU A 5 20.28 4.85 2.41
CA LEU A 5 20.32 4.70 0.95
C LEU A 5 21.10 3.46 0.54
N GLU A 6 22.12 3.07 1.33
CA GLU A 6 22.93 1.88 1.11
C GLU A 6 22.11 0.59 1.03
N ILE A 7 20.93 0.55 1.65
CA ILE A 7 20.04 -0.61 1.63
C ILE A 7 19.45 -0.83 0.22
N TRP A 8 19.00 0.25 -0.44
CA TRP A 8 18.15 0.14 -1.63
C TRP A 8 18.71 0.81 -2.89
N LEU A 9 19.67 1.72 -2.76
CA LEU A 9 20.28 2.43 -3.88
C LEU A 9 20.88 1.49 -4.92
N PRO A 10 21.56 0.37 -4.56
CA PRO A 10 22.03 -0.59 -5.56
C PRO A 10 20.90 -1.17 -6.42
N ALA A 11 19.74 -1.49 -5.82
CA ALA A 11 18.58 -1.99 -6.56
C ALA A 11 17.97 -0.89 -7.45
N TYR A 12 17.90 0.35 -6.96
CA TYR A 12 17.45 1.49 -7.75
C TYR A 12 18.32 1.73 -8.99
N LEU A 13 19.65 1.70 -8.84
CA LEU A 13 20.57 1.90 -9.96
C LEU A 13 20.41 0.80 -11.02
N ARG A 14 20.19 -0.46 -10.62
CA ARG A 14 19.86 -1.54 -11.57
C ARG A 14 18.56 -1.27 -12.33
N GLN A 15 17.53 -0.74 -11.66
CA GLN A 15 16.26 -0.38 -12.30
C GLN A 15 16.38 0.84 -13.21
N VAL A 16 17.25 1.81 -12.89
CA VAL A 16 17.58 2.93 -13.79
C VAL A 16 18.16 2.39 -15.10
N LEU A 17 19.15 1.50 -15.03
CA LEU A 17 19.79 0.89 -16.20
C LEU A 17 18.83 0.02 -17.01
N TRP A 18 18.01 -0.79 -16.34
CA TRP A 18 16.99 -1.60 -16.99
C TRP A 18 15.97 -0.72 -17.72
N ASN A 19 15.45 0.33 -17.07
CA ASN A 19 14.49 1.24 -17.68
C ASN A 19 15.09 2.12 -18.79
N PHE A 20 16.41 2.27 -18.86
CA PHE A 20 17.07 2.96 -19.97
C PHE A 20 17.06 2.12 -21.26
N SER A 21 17.14 0.80 -21.11
CA SER A 21 17.15 -0.16 -22.23
C SER A 21 15.76 -0.67 -22.64
N HIS A 22 14.71 -0.37 -21.86
CA HIS A 22 13.36 -0.87 -22.10
C HIS A 22 12.37 0.28 -22.29
N SER A 23 11.76 0.35 -23.47
CA SER A 23 10.65 1.27 -23.71
C SER A 23 9.37 0.77 -23.05
N ILE A 24 8.53 1.72 -22.62
CA ILE A 24 7.21 1.39 -22.09
C ILE A 24 6.31 0.97 -23.25
N LYS A 25 5.85 -0.28 -23.23
CA LYS A 25 4.86 -0.80 -24.18
C LYS A 25 3.53 -0.08 -23.98
N LYS A 26 2.91 0.34 -25.07
CA LYS A 26 1.57 0.94 -25.10
C LYS A 26 0.54 -0.05 -25.67
N PRO A 27 -0.72 -0.03 -25.22
CA PRO A 27 -1.23 0.79 -24.13
C PRO A 27 -0.64 0.38 -22.77
N LEU A 28 -0.39 1.38 -21.92
CA LEU A 28 0.04 1.18 -20.54
C LEU A 28 -1.18 1.13 -19.64
N HIS A 29 -1.31 0.11 -18.81
CA HIS A 29 -2.37 -0.01 -17.81
C HIS A 29 -1.80 0.33 -16.43
N LEU A 30 -2.24 1.44 -15.83
CA LEU A 30 -1.82 1.90 -14.52
C LEU A 30 -2.90 1.62 -13.48
N VAL A 31 -2.63 0.66 -12.61
CA VAL A 31 -3.50 0.23 -11.51
C VAL A 31 -3.09 0.99 -10.26
N VAL A 32 -3.99 1.78 -9.68
CA VAL A 32 -3.69 2.67 -8.57
C VAL A 32 -4.49 2.27 -7.34
N ALA A 33 -3.81 2.00 -6.23
CA ALA A 33 -4.40 1.83 -4.91
C ALA A 33 -3.74 2.80 -3.92
N VAL A 34 -4.54 3.29 -2.96
CA VAL A 34 -4.05 4.04 -1.81
C VAL A 34 -4.20 3.15 -0.57
N ALA A 35 -3.08 2.88 0.10
CA ALA A 35 -3.00 2.09 1.33
C ALA A 35 -2.72 3.04 2.51
N ASP A 36 -3.76 3.34 3.28
CA ASP A 36 -3.71 4.36 4.31
C ASP A 36 -3.48 3.77 5.69
N HIS A 37 -2.42 4.22 6.37
CA HIS A 37 -2.20 4.02 7.81
C HIS A 37 -3.20 4.90 8.56
N PHE A 38 -4.46 4.48 8.60
CA PHE A 38 -5.54 5.29 9.10
C PHE A 38 -5.64 5.15 10.62
N GLU A 39 -4.97 6.05 11.35
CA GLU A 39 -4.87 6.07 12.81
C GLU A 39 -5.62 7.27 13.43
N PRO A 40 -6.96 7.20 13.61
CA PRO A 40 -7.75 8.28 14.22
C PRO A 40 -7.30 8.70 15.61
N PHE A 41 -6.69 7.79 16.37
CA PHE A 41 -6.21 8.06 17.73
C PHE A 41 -4.74 8.52 17.76
N TRP A 42 -4.11 8.75 16.61
CA TRP A 42 -2.73 9.22 16.51
C TRP A 42 -2.45 10.41 17.44
N GLY A 43 -1.33 10.33 18.15
CA GLY A 43 -0.96 11.32 19.16
C GLY A 43 -1.73 11.18 20.48
N LYS A 44 -2.31 10.00 20.76
CA LYS A 44 -3.18 9.73 21.93
C LYS A 44 -4.41 10.65 21.95
N ALA A 45 -4.98 10.91 20.78
CA ALA A 45 -6.19 11.72 20.65
C ALA A 45 -7.36 11.04 21.37
N ASP A 46 -8.33 11.85 21.84
CA ASP A 46 -9.56 11.31 22.41
C ASP A 46 -10.54 10.84 21.31
N ARG A 47 -11.60 10.13 21.72
CA ARG A 47 -12.63 9.64 20.79
C ARG A 47 -13.30 10.76 20.00
N ASN A 48 -13.51 11.93 20.60
CA ASN A 48 -14.17 13.04 19.91
C ASN A 48 -13.30 13.54 18.76
N THR A 49 -12.00 13.69 19.00
CA THR A 49 -11.02 14.07 17.99
C THR A 49 -10.92 13.01 16.90
N ALA A 50 -10.84 11.72 17.27
CA ALA A 50 -10.86 10.61 16.31
C ALA A 50 -12.10 10.63 15.41
N LEU A 51 -13.29 10.85 16.00
CA LEU A 51 -14.55 10.97 15.25
C LEU A 51 -14.61 12.23 14.39
N THR A 52 -14.02 13.35 14.83
CA THR A 52 -13.90 14.59 14.03
C THR A 52 -12.99 14.36 12.82
N ARG A 53 -11.84 13.71 13.01
CA ARG A 53 -10.94 13.31 11.91
C ARG A 53 -11.71 12.47 10.89
N LEU A 54 -12.45 11.46 11.33
CA LEU A 54 -13.26 10.63 10.44
C LEU A 54 -14.38 11.42 9.74
N SER A 55 -15.07 12.33 10.44
CA SER A 55 -16.09 13.20 9.83
C SER A 55 -15.53 14.04 8.68
N ILE A 56 -14.28 14.49 8.75
CA ILE A 56 -13.66 15.24 7.65
C ILE A 56 -13.50 14.35 6.42
N TRP A 57 -13.08 13.09 6.61
CA TRP A 57 -12.95 12.11 5.55
C TRP A 57 -14.30 11.78 4.89
N GLU A 58 -15.34 11.51 5.68
CA GLU A 58 -16.69 11.27 5.16
C GLU A 58 -17.20 12.42 4.29
N ASN A 59 -16.93 13.67 4.69
CA ASN A 59 -17.42 14.85 3.99
C ASN A 59 -16.61 15.25 2.75
N ARG A 60 -15.34 14.85 2.66
CA ARG A 60 -14.40 15.35 1.64
C ARG A 60 -13.83 14.27 0.72
N LEU A 61 -13.83 13.00 1.11
CA LEU A 61 -13.21 11.92 0.32
C LEU A 61 -13.82 11.84 -1.09
N ALA A 62 -15.14 11.75 -1.19
CA ALA A 62 -15.83 11.71 -2.49
C ALA A 62 -15.56 12.97 -3.33
N LYS A 63 -15.52 14.15 -2.69
CA LYS A 63 -15.25 15.44 -3.36
C LYS A 63 -13.84 15.52 -3.91
N SER A 64 -12.85 14.97 -3.20
CA SER A 64 -11.45 14.95 -3.63
C SER A 64 -11.25 14.20 -4.97
N GLY A 65 -12.15 13.27 -5.30
CA GLY A 65 -12.18 12.52 -6.55
C GLY A 65 -13.29 12.93 -7.54
N GLU A 66 -13.99 14.03 -7.27
CA GLU A 66 -15.12 14.46 -8.10
C GLU A 66 -14.65 14.80 -9.53
N GLY A 67 -15.42 14.35 -10.53
CA GLY A 67 -15.09 14.49 -11.95
C GLY A 67 -13.93 13.61 -12.44
N CYS A 68 -13.17 12.95 -11.55
CA CYS A 68 -12.08 12.07 -11.92
C CYS A 68 -12.60 10.65 -12.10
N ARG A 69 -12.48 10.11 -13.32
CA ARG A 69 -12.95 8.76 -13.66
C ARG A 69 -11.86 7.98 -14.36
N ASP A 70 -11.67 6.75 -13.90
CA ASP A 70 -10.76 5.79 -14.52
C ASP A 70 -11.32 5.27 -15.86
N SER A 71 -10.59 4.38 -16.53
CA SER A 71 -11.00 3.82 -17.83
C SER A 71 -12.27 2.95 -17.76
N ARG A 72 -12.80 2.66 -16.56
CA ARG A 72 -14.06 1.92 -16.32
C ARG A 72 -15.17 2.81 -15.75
N GLY A 73 -14.93 4.11 -15.61
CA GLY A 73 -15.89 5.02 -14.98
C GLY A 73 -15.91 4.96 -13.44
N LYS A 74 -14.92 4.34 -12.78
CA LYS A 74 -14.79 4.32 -11.32
C LYS A 74 -14.02 5.57 -10.85
N GLY A 75 -14.41 6.14 -9.71
CA GLY A 75 -13.65 7.20 -9.04
C GLY A 75 -12.45 6.65 -8.26
N PRO A 76 -11.60 7.53 -7.69
CA PRO A 76 -10.53 7.13 -6.77
C PRO A 76 -11.04 6.20 -5.66
N GLN A 77 -10.19 5.28 -5.22
CA GLN A 77 -10.49 4.30 -4.18
C GLN A 77 -9.45 4.40 -3.08
N HIS A 78 -9.90 4.19 -1.84
CA HIS A 78 -9.05 4.34 -0.65
C HIS A 78 -9.15 3.08 0.22
N THR A 79 -8.03 2.50 0.62
CA THR A 79 -8.05 1.36 1.56
C THR A 79 -7.57 1.83 2.91
N PHE A 80 -8.47 1.82 3.90
CA PHE A 80 -8.19 2.20 5.28
C PHE A 80 -7.64 1.00 6.02
N PHE A 81 -6.34 0.97 6.29
CA PHE A 81 -5.75 -0.02 7.19
C PHE A 81 -5.87 0.53 8.60
N TYR A 82 -6.77 -0.07 9.40
CA TYR A 82 -7.15 0.43 10.72
C TYR A 82 -6.42 -0.32 11.85
N PRO A 83 -5.78 0.38 12.81
CA PRO A 83 -5.03 -0.24 13.91
C PRO A 83 -5.93 -1.05 14.83
N LEU A 84 -5.79 -2.38 14.84
CA LEU A 84 -6.59 -3.26 15.69
C LEU A 84 -6.34 -3.02 17.18
N ASP A 85 -5.14 -2.61 17.54
CA ASP A 85 -4.73 -2.24 18.91
C ASP A 85 -5.41 -0.95 19.42
N GLU A 86 -5.97 -0.13 18.52
CA GLU A 86 -6.73 1.07 18.85
C GLU A 86 -8.24 0.92 18.52
N TYR A 87 -8.78 -0.31 18.55
CA TYR A 87 -10.16 -0.56 18.18
C TYR A 87 -11.19 0.30 18.92
N ASP A 88 -12.00 1.01 18.14
CA ASP A 88 -13.21 1.67 18.58
C ASP A 88 -14.39 1.27 17.68
N PRO A 89 -15.49 0.74 18.23
CA PRO A 89 -16.60 0.23 17.43
C PRO A 89 -17.29 1.33 16.62
N TRP A 90 -17.39 2.56 17.13
CA TRP A 90 -18.07 3.67 16.43
C TRP A 90 -17.26 4.15 15.24
N VAL A 91 -15.94 4.21 15.39
CA VAL A 91 -15.03 4.51 14.28
C VAL A 91 -15.12 3.40 13.22
N MET A 92 -15.13 2.15 13.65
CA MET A 92 -15.18 1.00 12.74
C MET A 92 -16.50 0.92 11.95
N ASP A 93 -17.66 1.13 12.59
CA ASP A 93 -18.97 1.17 11.92
C ASP A 93 -19.03 2.26 10.85
N ARG A 94 -18.43 3.43 11.13
CA ARG A 94 -18.37 4.54 10.19
C ARG A 94 -17.41 4.28 9.02
N LEU A 95 -16.30 3.60 9.25
CA LEU A 95 -15.42 3.12 8.18
C LEU A 95 -16.14 2.07 7.31
N ALA A 96 -16.92 1.17 7.91
CA ALA A 96 -17.74 0.21 7.17
C ALA A 96 -18.77 0.93 6.28
N ALA A 97 -19.40 2.01 6.77
CA ALA A 97 -20.30 2.83 5.97
C ALA A 97 -19.63 3.48 4.76
N LEU A 98 -18.35 3.90 4.85
CA LEU A 98 -17.59 4.41 3.69
C LEU A 98 -17.34 3.32 2.64
N ARG A 99 -17.06 2.10 3.09
CA ARG A 99 -16.90 0.93 2.22
C ARG A 99 -18.22 0.59 1.51
N GLU A 100 -19.35 0.63 2.22
CA GLU A 100 -20.68 0.42 1.62
C GLU A 100 -21.04 1.47 0.57
N GLN A 101 -20.59 2.71 0.73
CA GLN A 101 -20.72 3.78 -0.26
C GLN A 101 -19.82 3.60 -1.49
N GLY A 102 -18.96 2.58 -1.52
CA GLY A 102 -18.04 2.31 -2.63
C GLY A 102 -16.87 3.29 -2.71
N LEU A 103 -16.57 4.01 -1.62
CA LEU A 103 -15.45 4.96 -1.56
C LEU A 103 -14.12 4.29 -1.21
N GLY A 104 -14.15 3.03 -0.79
CA GLY A 104 -12.96 2.35 -0.32
C GLY A 104 -13.20 0.97 0.25
N ASP A 105 -12.19 0.49 0.98
CA ASP A 105 -12.22 -0.76 1.73
C ASP A 105 -11.56 -0.57 3.10
N VAL A 106 -11.78 -1.53 4.01
CA VAL A 106 -11.15 -1.53 5.33
C VAL A 106 -10.35 -2.80 5.51
N GLU A 107 -9.08 -2.66 5.91
CA GLU A 107 -8.11 -3.73 6.06
C GLU A 107 -7.36 -3.61 7.40
N VAL A 108 -6.47 -4.56 7.68
CA VAL A 108 -5.85 -4.72 9.00
C VAL A 108 -4.53 -3.96 9.10
N HIS A 109 -4.45 -3.09 10.09
CA HIS A 109 -3.21 -2.48 10.54
C HIS A 109 -2.94 -2.89 11.99
N LEU A 110 -1.67 -3.07 12.35
CA LEU A 110 -1.30 -3.44 13.71
C LEU A 110 0.02 -2.80 14.12
N HIS A 111 0.00 -2.17 15.30
CA HIS A 111 1.21 -1.96 16.10
C HIS A 111 1.30 -3.07 17.13
N HIS A 112 2.46 -3.69 17.22
CA HIS A 112 2.69 -4.71 18.23
C HIS A 112 4.18 -4.73 18.61
N HIS A 113 4.49 -5.23 19.81
CA HIS A 113 5.84 -5.30 20.31
C HIS A 113 6.00 -6.34 21.42
N GLY A 114 6.79 -7.38 21.15
CA GLY A 114 7.25 -8.33 22.16
C GLY A 114 6.26 -9.44 22.48
N GLU A 115 5.20 -9.61 21.68
CA GLU A 115 4.33 -10.77 21.72
C GLU A 115 5.08 -12.03 21.25
N THR A 116 4.65 -13.19 21.74
CA THR A 116 5.05 -14.48 21.16
C THR A 116 4.28 -14.76 19.86
N SER A 117 4.81 -15.64 19.02
CA SER A 117 4.15 -16.09 17.78
C SER A 117 2.72 -16.57 18.02
N ALA A 118 2.49 -17.37 19.07
CA ALA A 118 1.16 -17.89 19.41
C ALA A 118 0.18 -16.77 19.81
N GLN A 119 0.66 -15.77 20.57
CA GLN A 119 -0.17 -14.63 20.98
C GLN A 119 -0.55 -13.75 19.79
N LEU A 120 0.38 -13.50 18.86
CA LEU A 120 0.10 -12.75 17.64
C LEU A 120 -0.94 -13.48 16.76
N GLU A 121 -0.78 -14.79 16.60
CA GLU A 121 -1.72 -15.61 15.83
C GLU A 121 -3.13 -15.59 16.43
N GLU A 122 -3.26 -15.84 17.73
CA GLU A 122 -4.54 -15.80 18.43
C GLU A 122 -5.18 -14.41 18.34
N PHE A 123 -4.39 -13.36 18.50
CA PHE A 123 -4.84 -11.98 18.36
C PHE A 123 -5.44 -11.76 16.97
N LEU A 124 -4.68 -12.04 15.90
CA LEU A 124 -5.13 -11.84 14.52
C LEU A 124 -6.41 -12.61 14.22
N LEU A 125 -6.47 -13.90 14.54
CA LEU A 125 -7.66 -14.74 14.32
C LEU A 125 -8.91 -14.18 15.04
N SER A 126 -8.74 -13.76 16.30
CA SER A 126 -9.85 -13.20 17.07
C SER A 126 -10.38 -11.89 16.50
N TRP A 127 -9.49 -11.05 15.95
CA TRP A 127 -9.85 -9.73 15.44
C TRP A 127 -10.44 -9.78 14.04
N ILE A 128 -9.91 -10.60 13.12
CA ILE A 128 -10.52 -10.74 11.79
C ILE A 128 -11.94 -11.28 11.90
N GLU A 129 -12.18 -12.24 12.80
CA GLU A 129 -13.51 -12.77 13.06
C GLU A 129 -14.43 -11.68 13.63
N ARG A 130 -13.93 -10.86 14.56
CA ARG A 130 -14.69 -9.73 15.10
C ARG A 130 -15.06 -8.70 14.03
N LEU A 131 -14.10 -8.30 13.19
CA LEU A 131 -14.35 -7.34 12.09
C LEU A 131 -15.44 -7.86 11.16
N HIS A 132 -15.39 -9.15 10.85
CA HIS A 132 -16.38 -9.78 10.00
C HIS A 132 -17.76 -9.85 10.66
N GLN A 133 -17.85 -10.44 11.86
CA GLN A 133 -19.14 -10.68 12.52
C GLN A 133 -19.83 -9.39 12.97
N LYS A 134 -19.08 -8.40 13.47
CA LYS A 134 -19.66 -7.19 14.06
C LYS A 134 -19.88 -6.07 13.06
N HIS A 135 -19.01 -5.93 12.07
CA HIS A 135 -19.01 -4.78 11.17
C HIS A 135 -19.28 -5.15 9.71
N GLY A 136 -19.43 -6.44 9.39
CA GLY A 136 -19.58 -6.91 8.00
C GLY A 136 -18.35 -6.63 7.14
N LEU A 137 -17.20 -6.39 7.77
CA LEU A 137 -15.93 -6.10 7.12
C LEU A 137 -15.17 -7.37 6.78
N LEU A 138 -14.10 -7.22 6.00
CA LEU A 138 -13.35 -8.33 5.43
C LEU A 138 -14.24 -9.25 4.58
N ARG A 139 -13.63 -10.27 3.99
CA ARG A 139 -14.32 -11.19 3.08
C ARG A 139 -13.78 -12.59 3.25
N LYS A 140 -14.57 -13.58 2.86
CA LYS A 140 -14.08 -14.95 2.78
C LYS A 140 -13.38 -15.15 1.45
N ASP A 141 -12.19 -15.74 1.49
CA ASP A 141 -11.52 -16.23 0.29
C ASP A 141 -12.39 -17.34 -0.33
N PRO A 142 -12.79 -17.23 -1.61
CA PRO A 142 -13.65 -18.24 -2.24
C PRO A 142 -13.03 -19.64 -2.35
N GLN A 143 -11.70 -19.75 -2.32
CA GLN A 143 -10.98 -21.01 -2.45
C GLN A 143 -10.82 -21.71 -1.09
N THR A 144 -10.51 -20.96 -0.03
CA THR A 144 -10.23 -21.55 1.29
C THR A 144 -11.42 -21.47 2.25
N GLY A 145 -12.34 -20.53 2.03
CA GLY A 145 -13.42 -20.21 2.96
C GLY A 145 -12.99 -19.40 4.19
N ASN A 146 -11.68 -19.18 4.38
CA ASN A 146 -11.12 -18.40 5.47
C ASN A 146 -11.35 -16.90 5.25
N LEU A 147 -11.36 -16.12 6.34
CA LEU A 147 -11.35 -14.67 6.24
C LEU A 147 -10.03 -14.20 5.63
N ALA A 148 -10.13 -13.28 4.67
CA ALA A 148 -9.02 -12.71 3.94
C ALA A 148 -8.87 -11.23 4.27
N TYR A 149 -7.63 -10.82 4.52
CA TYR A 149 -7.30 -9.43 4.84
C TYR A 149 -5.94 -9.01 4.27
N GLY A 150 -5.78 -7.73 4.01
CA GLY A 150 -4.51 -7.09 3.68
C GLY A 150 -3.87 -6.58 4.95
N PHE A 151 -2.54 -6.56 4.99
CA PHE A 151 -1.81 -6.12 6.18
C PHE A 151 -0.90 -4.92 5.93
N ILE A 152 -0.83 -4.06 6.93
CA ILE A 152 0.24 -3.07 7.12
C ILE A 152 0.75 -3.22 8.55
N HIS A 153 2.06 -3.32 8.71
CA HIS A 153 2.68 -3.21 10.01
C HIS A 153 2.90 -1.72 10.36
N GLY A 154 2.25 -1.26 11.43
CA GLY A 154 2.24 0.16 11.80
C GLY A 154 3.56 0.76 12.23
N ASN A 155 4.45 -0.05 12.79
CA ASN A 155 5.80 0.36 13.13
C ASN A 155 6.77 0.25 11.95
N TRP A 156 6.28 -0.14 10.76
CA TRP A 156 7.05 -0.53 9.58
C TRP A 156 8.08 -1.64 9.83
N ALA A 157 7.94 -2.36 10.94
CA ALA A 157 8.93 -3.29 11.46
C ALA A 157 8.57 -4.76 11.17
N LEU A 158 7.82 -4.99 10.08
CA LEU A 158 7.40 -6.31 9.59
C LEU A 158 8.49 -7.33 9.76
N ASP A 159 8.15 -8.48 10.33
CA ASP A 159 9.03 -9.61 10.54
C ASP A 159 10.30 -9.19 11.29
N ASN A 160 10.08 -8.49 12.41
CA ASN A 160 11.10 -7.99 13.32
C ASN A 160 12.26 -7.24 12.61
N SER A 161 11.93 -6.50 11.55
CA SER A 161 12.93 -5.97 10.61
C SER A 161 13.76 -4.80 11.10
N ARG A 162 13.44 -4.25 12.27
CA ARG A 162 14.21 -3.16 12.85
C ARG A 162 15.52 -3.71 13.43
N PRO A 163 16.69 -3.11 13.12
CA PRO A 163 17.99 -3.68 13.54
C PRO A 163 18.21 -3.84 15.05
N ASP A 164 17.44 -3.14 15.89
CA ASP A 164 17.50 -3.25 17.35
C ASP A 164 16.40 -4.15 17.94
N GLY A 165 15.65 -4.89 17.11
CA GLY A 165 14.64 -5.87 17.53
C GLY A 165 13.37 -5.27 18.15
N MET A 166 13.19 -3.96 18.04
CA MET A 166 12.05 -3.26 18.64
C MET A 166 10.88 -3.13 17.65
N TRP A 167 9.68 -2.96 18.21
CA TRP A 167 8.44 -2.63 17.51
C TRP A 167 7.84 -3.75 16.64
N CYS A 168 8.25 -5.00 16.88
CA CYS A 168 7.59 -6.23 16.43
C CYS A 168 7.93 -7.36 17.42
N GLY A 169 9.14 -7.93 17.35
CA GLY A 169 9.62 -8.99 18.25
C GLY A 169 9.33 -10.42 17.77
N VAL A 170 8.72 -10.61 16.59
CA VAL A 170 8.34 -11.91 16.03
C VAL A 170 9.04 -12.12 14.68
N ASN A 171 9.90 -13.14 14.58
CA ASN A 171 10.65 -13.47 13.35
C ASN A 171 9.88 -14.41 12.40
N ASP A 172 8.72 -14.93 12.81
CA ASP A 172 7.86 -15.75 11.94
C ASP A 172 6.57 -15.01 11.53
N GLU A 173 6.56 -13.67 11.66
CA GLU A 173 5.38 -12.82 11.45
C GLU A 173 4.75 -13.06 10.07
N ILE A 174 5.57 -13.22 9.03
CA ILE A 174 5.09 -13.44 7.65
C ILE A 174 4.33 -14.76 7.54
N SER A 175 4.84 -15.84 8.14
CA SER A 175 4.13 -17.13 8.19
C SER A 175 2.85 -17.04 8.99
N ILE A 176 2.83 -16.24 10.08
CA ILE A 176 1.63 -16.04 10.89
C ILE A 176 0.57 -15.35 10.05
N LEU A 177 0.91 -14.21 9.45
CA LEU A 177 0.01 -13.45 8.59
C LEU A 177 -0.58 -14.35 7.50
N ALA A 178 0.25 -15.12 6.80
CA ALA A 178 -0.20 -16.01 5.74
C ALA A 178 -1.23 -17.06 6.23
N ARG A 179 -0.93 -17.77 7.33
CA ARG A 179 -1.81 -18.83 7.85
C ARG A 179 -3.09 -18.31 8.49
N THR A 180 -3.10 -17.08 8.99
CA THR A 180 -4.32 -16.41 9.51
C THR A 180 -5.18 -15.80 8.40
N GLY A 181 -4.76 -15.87 7.14
CA GLY A 181 -5.55 -15.43 5.98
C GLY A 181 -5.12 -14.10 5.35
N CYS A 182 -3.94 -13.58 5.69
CA CYS A 182 -3.40 -12.40 5.03
C CYS A 182 -3.10 -12.71 3.56
N TYR A 183 -3.70 -11.96 2.63
CA TYR A 183 -3.50 -12.18 1.21
C TYR A 183 -2.27 -11.44 0.67
N ALA A 184 -1.86 -10.34 1.31
CA ALA A 184 -0.68 -9.54 0.96
C ALA A 184 -0.32 -8.51 2.03
N ASP A 185 0.97 -8.19 2.11
CA ASP A 185 1.51 -7.05 2.85
C ASP A 185 1.66 -5.80 1.96
N PHE A 186 1.37 -4.64 2.55
CA PHE A 186 1.48 -3.32 1.93
C PHE A 186 2.35 -2.35 2.74
N THR A 187 3.20 -2.84 3.64
CA THR A 187 4.02 -2.00 4.54
C THR A 187 5.05 -1.15 3.79
N LEU A 188 5.60 -1.64 2.67
CA LEU A 188 6.75 -1.01 2.00
C LEU A 188 6.36 -0.07 0.85
N PRO A 189 7.08 1.04 0.61
CA PRO A 189 8.38 1.37 1.19
C PRO A 189 8.30 2.08 2.54
N SER A 190 9.26 1.78 3.42
CA SER A 190 9.42 2.46 4.72
C SER A 190 10.60 3.44 4.74
N ALA A 191 11.32 3.59 3.61
CA ALA A 191 12.41 4.55 3.49
C ALA A 191 11.94 5.97 3.92
N PRO A 192 12.72 6.67 4.77
CA PRO A 192 14.13 6.43 5.09
C PRO A 192 14.40 5.49 6.27
N SER A 193 13.42 4.79 6.83
CA SER A 193 13.59 3.85 7.96
C SER A 193 14.65 2.77 7.68
N PRO A 194 15.41 2.30 8.68
CA PRO A 194 16.28 1.13 8.52
C PRO A 194 15.50 -0.19 8.28
N THR A 195 14.18 -0.19 8.50
CA THR A 195 13.31 -1.34 8.18
C THR A 195 13.10 -1.53 6.69
N GLN A 196 13.48 -0.54 5.85
CA GLN A 196 13.40 -0.65 4.39
C GLN A 196 14.15 -1.88 3.89
N THR A 197 13.64 -2.53 2.85
CA THR A 197 14.28 -3.68 2.19
C THR A 197 15.16 -3.29 1.00
N ARG A 198 16.07 -4.19 0.63
CA ARG A 198 16.88 -4.13 -0.59
C ARG A 198 16.04 -4.35 -1.86
N ILE A 199 15.01 -5.19 -1.78
CA ILE A 199 14.03 -5.33 -2.86
C ILE A 199 13.15 -4.09 -2.83
N ILE A 200 13.02 -3.42 -3.97
CA ILE A 200 12.19 -2.21 -4.13
C ILE A 200 11.37 -2.31 -5.41
N ASN A 201 10.28 -1.56 -5.49
CA ASN A 201 9.50 -1.38 -6.71
C ASN A 201 9.05 -2.72 -7.33
N SER A 202 8.69 -3.68 -6.49
CA SER A 202 8.47 -5.06 -6.90
C SER A 202 7.20 -5.65 -6.30
N ILE A 203 6.64 -6.63 -7.00
CA ILE A 203 5.63 -7.56 -6.49
C ILE A 203 6.29 -8.93 -6.44
N TYR A 204 6.38 -9.51 -5.25
CA TYR A 204 7.12 -10.75 -5.02
C TYR A 204 6.55 -11.51 -3.83
N TYR A 205 6.84 -12.80 -3.75
CA TYR A 205 6.57 -13.58 -2.55
C TYR A 205 7.81 -13.59 -1.66
N ALA A 206 7.61 -13.24 -0.39
CA ALA A 206 8.60 -13.50 0.65
C ALA A 206 8.43 -14.94 1.15
N THR A 207 9.54 -15.57 1.51
CA THR A 207 9.53 -16.84 2.26
C THR A 207 10.14 -16.54 3.61
N ASP A 208 9.42 -16.91 4.65
CA ASP A 208 9.77 -16.62 6.02
C ASP A 208 10.92 -17.51 6.52
N ASP A 209 11.71 -16.99 7.45
CA ASP A 209 12.74 -17.71 8.19
C ASP A 209 12.48 -17.49 9.68
N PRO A 210 11.79 -18.42 10.37
CA PRO A 210 11.41 -18.26 11.79
C PRO A 210 12.60 -17.97 12.74
N GLU A 211 13.83 -18.31 12.32
CA GLU A 211 15.04 -18.12 13.10
C GLU A 211 15.69 -16.75 12.84
N ARG A 212 15.24 -15.98 11.85
CA ARG A 212 15.88 -14.72 11.43
C ARG A 212 14.86 -13.65 11.05
N PRO A 213 15.06 -12.39 11.48
CA PRO A 213 14.18 -11.31 11.09
C PRO A 213 14.35 -10.94 9.61
N LYS A 214 13.37 -10.18 9.11
CA LYS A 214 13.39 -9.47 7.84
C LYS A 214 13.55 -10.40 6.63
N SER A 215 12.89 -11.53 6.65
CA SER A 215 12.79 -12.52 5.58
C SER A 215 12.33 -11.89 4.25
N HIS A 216 11.44 -10.89 4.31
CA HIS A 216 11.01 -10.10 3.15
C HIS A 216 12.09 -9.19 2.54
N ASP A 217 13.32 -9.14 3.08
CA ASP A 217 14.47 -8.54 2.39
C ASP A 217 14.91 -9.37 1.17
N GLN A 218 14.37 -10.58 1.01
CA GLN A 218 14.51 -11.45 -0.16
C GLN A 218 13.15 -11.95 -0.61
N GLY A 219 13.09 -12.50 -1.82
CA GLY A 219 11.88 -13.12 -2.31
C GLY A 219 11.88 -13.39 -3.80
N ARG A 220 10.82 -14.04 -4.26
CA ARG A 220 10.64 -14.49 -5.65
C ARG A 220 9.67 -13.57 -6.38
N PRO A 221 10.10 -12.84 -7.43
CA PRO A 221 9.21 -11.97 -8.19
C PRO A 221 8.02 -12.74 -8.77
N VAL A 222 6.84 -12.13 -8.74
CA VAL A 222 5.66 -12.67 -9.41
C VAL A 222 5.86 -12.63 -10.92
N LYS A 223 5.55 -13.75 -11.59
CA LYS A 223 5.67 -13.88 -13.05
C LYS A 223 4.42 -14.50 -13.65
N VAL A 224 4.09 -14.10 -14.87
CA VAL A 224 3.01 -14.71 -15.66
C VAL A 224 3.30 -16.20 -15.87
N GLY A 225 2.32 -17.04 -15.59
CA GLY A 225 2.35 -18.49 -15.80
C GLY A 225 3.24 -19.26 -14.82
N VAL A 226 3.81 -18.60 -13.81
CA VAL A 226 4.63 -19.25 -12.77
C VAL A 226 3.82 -19.34 -11.49
N PRO A 227 3.63 -20.54 -10.92
CA PRO A 227 2.89 -20.69 -9.67
C PRO A 227 3.47 -19.85 -8.51
N PRO A 228 2.63 -19.39 -7.56
CA PRO A 228 3.06 -18.72 -6.35
C PRO A 228 4.15 -19.52 -5.62
N SER A 229 5.14 -18.83 -5.06
CA SER A 229 6.22 -19.49 -4.33
C SER A 229 6.79 -18.62 -3.22
N GLY A 230 6.39 -18.95 -2.00
CA GLY A 230 6.66 -18.23 -0.75
C GLY A 230 5.38 -18.13 0.08
N ASP A 231 5.48 -17.52 1.24
CA ASP A 231 4.42 -17.53 2.25
C ASP A 231 3.47 -16.34 2.08
N LEU A 232 4.00 -15.14 1.84
CA LEU A 232 3.18 -13.92 1.71
C LEU A 232 3.57 -13.10 0.49
N LEU A 233 2.54 -12.55 -0.17
CA LEU A 233 2.73 -11.62 -1.28
C LEU A 233 3.07 -10.23 -0.75
N MET A 234 4.18 -9.67 -1.22
CA MET A 234 4.63 -8.32 -0.91
C MET A 234 4.26 -7.39 -2.06
N VAL A 235 3.46 -6.35 -1.80
CA VAL A 235 3.07 -5.34 -2.79
C VAL A 235 3.66 -3.99 -2.40
N GLN A 236 4.79 -3.65 -3.00
CA GLN A 236 5.52 -2.42 -2.66
C GLN A 236 4.97 -1.20 -3.40
N GLY A 237 5.13 -0.03 -2.79
CA GLY A 237 5.03 1.24 -3.50
C GLY A 237 6.31 1.56 -4.28
N VAL A 238 6.30 2.73 -4.91
CA VAL A 238 7.48 3.29 -5.58
C VAL A 238 8.44 3.92 -4.58
N LEU A 239 9.70 3.53 -4.65
CA LEU A 239 10.87 4.12 -4.01
C LEU A 239 11.91 4.52 -5.08
N ALA A 240 12.18 5.82 -5.19
CA ALA A 240 13.05 6.37 -6.22
C ALA A 240 13.67 7.71 -5.79
N LEU A 241 14.70 8.13 -6.52
CA LEU A 241 15.14 9.52 -6.54
C LEU A 241 14.31 10.31 -7.55
N ASN A 242 13.67 11.39 -7.09
CA ASN A 242 12.91 12.32 -7.93
C ASN A 242 13.77 13.54 -8.28
N PHE A 243 14.25 13.58 -9.52
CA PHE A 243 15.06 14.66 -10.06
C PHE A 243 14.26 15.88 -10.54
N ARG A 244 12.92 15.77 -10.63
CA ARG A 244 12.02 16.89 -10.96
C ARG A 244 11.75 17.76 -9.73
N ARG A 245 11.84 17.18 -8.54
CA ARG A 245 11.76 17.89 -7.25
C ARG A 245 13.12 17.85 -6.56
N ARG A 246 13.87 18.95 -6.64
CA ARG A 246 15.24 19.02 -6.09
C ARG A 246 15.31 19.86 -4.83
N LYS A 247 15.92 19.32 -3.79
CA LYS A 247 16.30 20.08 -2.59
C LYS A 247 17.47 21.00 -2.95
N TYR A 248 17.36 22.28 -2.60
CA TYR A 248 18.34 23.31 -2.93
C TYR A 248 18.65 23.43 -4.44
N GLY A 249 17.73 23.00 -5.31
CA GLY A 249 17.92 23.03 -6.77
C GLY A 249 18.84 21.95 -7.36
N VAL A 250 19.55 21.17 -6.54
CA VAL A 250 20.57 20.21 -7.02
C VAL A 250 20.37 18.77 -6.54
N LEU A 251 19.98 18.55 -5.28
CA LEU A 251 19.86 17.20 -4.73
C LEU A 251 18.47 16.63 -5.05
N PRO A 252 18.35 15.45 -5.68
CA PRO A 252 17.03 14.85 -5.91
C PRO A 252 16.33 14.55 -4.58
N SER A 253 15.02 14.76 -4.55
CA SER A 253 14.21 14.36 -3.39
C SER A 253 13.93 12.86 -3.37
N LEU A 254 13.60 12.34 -2.21
CA LEU A 254 13.11 10.97 -2.06
C LEU A 254 11.64 10.89 -2.48
N GLU A 255 11.36 10.02 -3.45
CA GLU A 255 10.02 9.53 -3.77
C GLU A 255 9.83 8.19 -3.08
N ASN A 256 8.83 8.07 -2.20
CA ASN A 256 8.50 6.84 -1.49
C ASN A 256 6.99 6.53 -1.55
N SER A 257 6.24 7.13 -2.48
CA SER A 257 4.78 6.95 -2.66
C SER A 257 3.90 7.46 -1.52
N ASP A 258 4.46 8.23 -0.58
CA ASP A 258 3.75 8.96 0.47
C ASP A 258 2.97 10.14 -0.14
N LEU A 259 1.71 10.34 0.24
CA LEU A 259 0.83 11.43 -0.19
C LEU A 259 0.62 12.51 0.88
N GLY A 260 1.23 12.37 2.06
CA GLY A 260 1.07 13.30 3.17
C GLY A 260 1.68 14.68 2.92
N ALA A 261 1.44 15.61 3.84
CA ALA A 261 1.85 17.01 3.73
C ALA A 261 3.35 17.26 3.50
N HIS A 262 4.22 16.34 3.92
CA HIS A 262 5.67 16.45 3.65
C HIS A 262 6.02 16.11 2.19
N ARG A 263 5.18 15.32 1.53
CA ARG A 263 5.28 14.89 0.13
C ARG A 263 3.90 14.94 -0.51
N PRO A 264 3.33 16.14 -0.70
CA PRO A 264 1.97 16.27 -1.18
C PRO A 264 1.82 15.68 -2.60
N PRO A 265 0.58 15.38 -3.02
CA PRO A 265 0.30 15.04 -4.41
C PRO A 265 0.81 16.13 -5.37
N GLY A 266 1.29 15.73 -6.54
CA GLY A 266 1.91 16.63 -7.50
C GLY A 266 2.21 15.97 -8.84
N LYS A 267 1.79 16.61 -9.93
CA LYS A 267 1.94 16.08 -11.31
C LYS A 267 3.39 15.74 -11.69
N ASP A 268 4.37 16.37 -11.04
CA ASP A 268 5.79 16.12 -11.24
C ASP A 268 6.24 14.73 -10.76
N ARG A 269 5.45 14.05 -9.93
CA ARG A 269 5.70 12.71 -9.40
C ARG A 269 5.28 11.59 -10.35
N VAL A 270 4.27 11.85 -11.18
CA VAL A 270 3.69 10.86 -12.12
C VAL A 270 4.73 10.19 -13.02
N PRO A 271 5.73 10.90 -13.60
CA PRO A 271 6.78 10.25 -14.38
C PRO A 271 7.59 9.22 -13.59
N ALA A 272 7.88 9.47 -12.31
CA ALA A 272 8.58 8.51 -11.46
C ALA A 272 7.68 7.30 -11.16
N TRP A 273 6.39 7.55 -10.88
CA TRP A 273 5.42 6.48 -10.65
C TRP A 273 5.25 5.57 -11.87
N ILE A 274 5.08 6.12 -13.07
CA ILE A 274 4.96 5.32 -14.31
C ILE A 274 6.24 4.51 -14.56
N LYS A 275 7.41 5.11 -14.31
CA LYS A 275 8.71 4.48 -14.60
C LYS A 275 9.05 3.35 -13.63
N TYR A 276 8.71 3.50 -12.35
CA TYR A 276 9.16 2.61 -11.29
C TYR A 276 8.02 1.86 -10.59
N ALA A 277 6.75 2.04 -10.97
CA ALA A 277 5.67 1.24 -10.41
C ALA A 277 5.95 -0.26 -10.63
N PRO A 278 5.77 -1.09 -9.58
CA PRO A 278 5.89 -2.54 -9.69
C PRO A 278 5.10 -3.16 -10.84
N ARG A 279 5.52 -4.36 -11.22
CA ARG A 279 4.92 -5.14 -12.31
C ARG A 279 5.05 -6.62 -12.06
N VAL A 280 4.14 -7.38 -12.66
CA VAL A 280 4.32 -8.83 -12.84
C VAL A 280 5.25 -9.05 -14.04
N ILE A 281 6.27 -9.88 -13.87
CA ILE A 281 7.22 -10.21 -14.94
C ILE A 281 6.48 -10.97 -16.05
N GLY A 282 6.64 -10.55 -17.31
CA GLY A 282 5.88 -11.04 -18.46
C GLY A 282 4.63 -10.22 -18.77
N ALA A 283 4.25 -9.26 -17.92
CA ALA A 283 3.14 -8.32 -18.13
C ALA A 283 3.59 -6.87 -17.93
N GLU A 284 4.73 -6.49 -18.55
CA GLU A 284 5.36 -5.18 -18.33
C GLU A 284 4.57 -4.00 -18.90
N ASN A 285 3.46 -4.19 -19.60
CA ASN A 285 2.54 -3.11 -19.98
C ASN A 285 1.53 -2.80 -18.87
N ILE A 286 1.53 -3.53 -17.75
CA ILE A 286 0.70 -3.29 -16.57
C ILE A 286 1.60 -2.83 -15.42
N ARG A 287 1.20 -1.77 -14.73
CA ARG A 287 1.92 -1.13 -13.63
C ARG A 287 1.02 -1.04 -12.42
N PHE A 288 1.52 -1.43 -11.27
CA PHE A 288 0.82 -1.41 -9.99
C PHE A 288 1.41 -0.31 -9.13
N LEU A 289 0.71 0.80 -9.04
CA LEU A 289 1.07 1.95 -8.23
C LEU A 289 0.33 1.88 -6.89
N LYS A 290 1.03 1.37 -5.87
CA LYS A 290 0.60 1.48 -4.49
C LYS A 290 1.12 2.79 -3.89
N LEU A 291 0.20 3.69 -3.57
CA LEU A 291 0.45 4.91 -2.80
C LEU A 291 0.11 4.68 -1.33
N HIS A 292 0.65 5.49 -0.43
CA HIS A 292 0.33 5.41 0.99
C HIS A 292 0.26 6.79 1.64
N CYS A 293 -0.33 6.85 2.83
CA CYS A 293 -0.39 8.04 3.67
C CYS A 293 -0.65 7.67 5.13
N HIS A 294 -0.57 8.66 6.01
CA HIS A 294 -1.24 8.65 7.30
C HIS A 294 -2.44 9.61 7.20
N GLY A 295 -3.63 9.08 6.97
CA GLY A 295 -4.76 9.89 6.55
C GLY A 295 -5.47 10.62 7.68
N ALA A 296 -5.53 10.00 8.85
CA ALA A 296 -6.31 10.52 9.96
C ALA A 296 -5.73 11.79 10.61
N PRO A 297 -4.40 11.96 10.81
CA PRO A 297 -3.84 13.19 11.37
C PRO A 297 -4.14 14.45 10.53
N GLU A 298 -4.57 15.53 11.18
CA GLU A 298 -5.08 16.76 10.55
C GLU A 298 -4.07 17.43 9.64
N VAL A 299 -2.79 17.32 9.99
CA VAL A 299 -1.68 17.89 9.23
C VAL A 299 -1.66 17.40 7.77
N HIS A 300 -2.24 16.24 7.48
CA HIS A 300 -2.26 15.66 6.13
C HIS A 300 -3.55 15.91 5.36
N HIS A 301 -4.61 16.41 5.99
CA HIS A 301 -5.94 16.50 5.37
C HIS A 301 -5.97 17.37 4.12
N GLU A 302 -5.30 18.53 4.10
CA GLU A 302 -5.31 19.38 2.90
C GLU A 302 -4.53 18.76 1.73
N ALA A 303 -3.45 18.04 2.00
CA ALA A 303 -2.72 17.31 0.97
C ALA A 303 -3.57 16.17 0.40
N LEU A 304 -4.35 15.49 1.24
CA LEU A 304 -5.07 14.25 0.89
C LEU A 304 -6.49 14.47 0.35
N LEU A 305 -7.18 15.48 0.87
CA LEU A 305 -8.61 15.74 0.66
C LEU A 305 -8.88 17.13 0.05
N GLY A 306 -7.82 17.88 -0.27
CA GLY A 306 -7.90 19.22 -0.85
C GLY A 306 -7.59 19.26 -2.35
N GLU A 307 -7.37 20.47 -2.85
CA GLU A 307 -7.17 20.77 -4.27
C GLU A 307 -5.94 20.04 -4.86
N ALA A 308 -4.88 19.84 -4.06
CA ALA A 308 -3.67 19.18 -4.51
C ALA A 308 -3.94 17.72 -4.95
N MET A 309 -4.73 16.98 -4.16
CA MET A 309 -5.11 15.62 -4.50
C MET A 309 -6.05 15.60 -5.72
N GLN A 310 -7.02 16.50 -5.77
CA GLN A 310 -7.94 16.58 -6.90
C GLN A 310 -7.18 16.88 -8.21
N ALA A 311 -6.26 17.84 -8.20
CA ALA A 311 -5.41 18.17 -9.34
C ALA A 311 -4.52 16.98 -9.75
N GLN A 312 -4.04 16.20 -8.79
CA GLN A 312 -3.29 14.97 -9.05
C GLN A 312 -4.15 13.95 -9.80
N TRP A 313 -5.38 13.69 -9.35
CA TRP A 313 -6.30 12.75 -10.03
C TRP A 313 -6.72 13.24 -11.40
N GLN A 314 -6.99 14.53 -11.56
CA GLN A 314 -7.27 15.14 -12.86
C GLN A 314 -6.09 14.97 -13.83
N ALA A 315 -4.85 15.17 -13.36
CA ALA A 315 -3.66 14.98 -14.20
C ALA A 315 -3.49 13.52 -14.66
N MET A 316 -3.87 12.55 -13.82
CA MET A 316 -3.74 11.13 -14.14
C MET A 316 -4.92 10.58 -14.98
N THR A 317 -6.11 11.16 -14.87
CA THR A 317 -7.32 10.72 -15.59
C THR A 317 -7.65 11.56 -16.82
N GLY A 318 -6.98 12.71 -16.98
CA GLY A 318 -7.25 13.68 -18.03
C GLY A 318 -6.89 13.22 -19.44
N ARG A 319 -7.34 14.02 -20.43
CA ARG A 319 -7.18 13.76 -21.87
C ARG A 319 -5.74 13.44 -22.28
N GLN A 320 -4.77 14.17 -21.74
CA GLN A 320 -3.35 13.99 -22.05
C GLN A 320 -2.83 12.59 -21.65
N ALA A 321 -3.31 12.01 -20.55
CA ALA A 321 -2.92 10.65 -20.16
C ALA A 321 -3.43 9.62 -21.18
N LYS A 322 -4.68 9.78 -21.62
CA LYS A 322 -5.31 8.91 -22.64
C LYS A 322 -4.63 9.04 -24.00
N GLU A 323 -4.33 10.26 -24.45
CA GLU A 323 -3.58 10.52 -25.70
C GLU A 323 -2.17 9.94 -25.65
N ASN A 324 -1.57 9.85 -24.45
CA ASN A 324 -0.31 9.17 -24.24
C ASN A 324 -0.44 7.63 -24.17
N GLY A 325 -1.63 7.07 -24.34
CA GLY A 325 -1.89 5.63 -24.31
C GLY A 325 -1.85 5.03 -22.91
N ILE A 326 -2.24 5.81 -21.88
CA ILE A 326 -2.32 5.36 -20.49
C ILE A 326 -3.79 5.11 -20.13
N ASN A 327 -4.11 3.86 -19.79
CA ASN A 327 -5.36 3.44 -19.19
C ASN A 327 -5.19 3.38 -17.68
N LEU A 328 -5.97 4.16 -16.93
CA LEU A 328 -5.91 4.19 -15.48
C LEU A 328 -7.03 3.34 -14.89
N TYR A 329 -6.75 2.67 -13.77
CA TYR A 329 -7.71 1.88 -13.00
C TYR A 329 -7.57 2.18 -11.51
N PHE A 330 -8.61 2.76 -10.90
CA PHE A 330 -8.65 2.96 -9.45
C PHE A 330 -9.16 1.68 -8.77
N VAL A 331 -8.42 1.18 -7.79
CA VAL A 331 -8.73 -0.08 -7.13
C VAL A 331 -8.47 0.00 -5.62
N THR A 332 -9.17 -0.82 -4.85
CA THR A 332 -8.78 -1.12 -3.47
C THR A 332 -7.54 -2.02 -3.46
N CYS A 333 -6.87 -2.16 -2.31
CA CYS A 333 -5.70 -3.05 -2.20
C CYS A 333 -6.08 -4.52 -2.46
N TRP A 334 -7.30 -4.94 -2.10
CA TRP A 334 -7.83 -6.26 -2.46
C TRP A 334 -7.98 -6.41 -3.97
N GLU A 335 -8.70 -5.49 -4.63
CA GLU A 335 -8.90 -5.51 -6.08
C GLU A 335 -7.56 -5.51 -6.83
N MET A 336 -6.55 -4.80 -6.32
CA MET A 336 -5.18 -4.82 -6.83
C MET A 336 -4.58 -6.23 -6.79
N VAL A 337 -4.66 -6.93 -5.65
CA VAL A 337 -4.11 -8.29 -5.52
C VAL A 337 -4.88 -9.30 -6.36
N GLN A 338 -6.21 -9.19 -6.43
CA GLN A 338 -7.00 -10.07 -7.30
C GLN A 338 -6.55 -9.96 -8.76
N LEU A 339 -6.26 -8.75 -9.22
CA LEU A 339 -5.72 -8.54 -10.56
C LEU A 339 -4.30 -9.10 -10.72
N ILE A 340 -3.42 -8.92 -9.73
CA ILE A 340 -2.07 -9.51 -9.72
C ILE A 340 -2.16 -11.04 -9.88
N LYS A 341 -3.02 -11.70 -9.08
CA LYS A 341 -3.22 -13.15 -9.10
C LYS A 341 -3.79 -13.66 -10.43
N ARG A 342 -4.70 -12.91 -11.06
CA ARG A 342 -5.21 -13.24 -12.40
C ARG A 342 -4.11 -13.18 -13.45
N ILE A 343 -3.29 -12.13 -13.44
CA ILE A 343 -2.17 -11.96 -14.37
C ILE A 343 -1.09 -13.03 -14.13
N GLU A 344 -0.80 -13.35 -12.87
CA GLU A 344 0.09 -14.45 -12.50
C GLU A 344 -0.37 -15.78 -13.10
N LYS A 345 -1.67 -16.05 -13.15
CA LYS A 345 -2.25 -17.23 -13.82
C LYS A 345 -2.25 -17.16 -15.35
N GLY A 346 -1.85 -16.03 -15.95
CA GLY A 346 -1.88 -15.82 -17.40
C GLY A 346 -3.24 -15.43 -17.97
N GLU A 347 -4.17 -15.00 -17.12
CA GLU A 347 -5.49 -14.53 -17.55
C GLU A 347 -5.43 -13.10 -18.12
N VAL A 348 -6.34 -12.77 -19.05
CA VAL A 348 -6.41 -11.45 -19.69
C VAL A 348 -6.77 -10.37 -18.65
N ALA A 349 -6.07 -9.24 -18.72
CA ALA A 349 -6.25 -8.10 -17.81
C ALA A 349 -7.25 -7.06 -18.37
N PHE A 350 -8.15 -6.62 -17.46
CA PHE A 350 -9.15 -5.53 -17.54
C PHE A 350 -10.41 -5.73 -18.38
#